data_AF-A0A7R9YEQ9-F1
#
_entry.id   AF-A0A7R9YEQ9-F1
#
_cell.length_a   1.000
_cell.length_b   1.000
_cell.length_c   1.000
_cell.angle_alpha   90.00
_cell.angle_beta   90.00
_cell.angle_gamma   90.00
#
_symmetry.space_group_name_H-M   'P 1'
#
loop_
_entity.id
_entity.type
_entity.pdbx_description
1 polymer ?
#
loop_
_entity_poly.entity_id
_entity_poly.type
_entity_poly.pdbx_seq_one_letter_code
_entity_poly.pdbx_strand_id
1 'polypeptide(L)'
;MRDEVQKLTTALEAERRYEVDEGNDPYVCMFDNMTCIAVGTLFLDFSIYNLPADDDEKTLKLRQPVAPFQNMGVLEMEWEPLPGLPDLDGNIPDGEVPDILEPEDLLGKPWTYGVRIRQAVGVPMVCKEARAHFNLFGTDYESETVEQ
;
A
#
# COMPACT_ATOMS: atom_id res chain seq x y z
N MET A 1 -29.17 9.18 -14.08
CA MET A 1 -30.26 9.74 -13.22
C MET A 1 -31.61 9.84 -13.92
N ARG A 2 -31.77 10.57 -15.03
CA ARG A 2 -33.10 10.70 -15.70
C ARG A 2 -33.72 9.37 -16.13
N ASP A 3 -32.91 8.45 -16.64
CA ASP A 3 -33.41 7.14 -17.10
C ASP A 3 -33.84 6.23 -15.93
N GLU A 4 -33.15 6.25 -14.79
CA GLU A 4 -33.57 5.49 -13.60
C GLU A 4 -34.85 6.04 -12.99
N VAL A 5 -35.01 7.37 -12.97
CA VAL A 5 -36.27 8.00 -12.56
C VAL A 5 -37.41 7.59 -13.48
N GLN A 6 -37.17 7.51 -14.79
CA GLN A 6 -38.15 7.03 -15.77
C GLN A 6 -38.54 5.55 -15.53
N LYS A 7 -37.56 4.68 -15.25
CA LYS A 7 -37.80 3.26 -14.93
C LYS A 7 -38.60 3.09 -13.64
N LEU A 8 -38.26 3.83 -12.59
CA LEU A 8 -39.00 3.87 -11.32
C LEU A 8 -40.44 4.33 -11.53
N THR A 9 -40.64 5.41 -12.29
CA THR A 9 -41.98 5.95 -12.58
C THR A 9 -42.82 4.94 -13.37
N THR A 10 -42.21 4.28 -14.35
CA THR A 10 -42.87 3.24 -15.17
C THR A 10 -43.22 1.98 -14.35
N ALA A 11 -42.35 1.58 -13.41
CA ALA A 11 -42.61 0.44 -12.53
C ALA A 11 -43.71 0.74 -11.52
N LEU A 12 -43.74 1.98 -10.99
CA LEU A 12 -44.80 2.48 -10.10
C LEU A 12 -46.16 2.51 -10.80
N GLU A 13 -46.20 3.01 -12.03
CA GLU A 13 -47.43 3.04 -12.86
C GLU A 13 -47.91 1.64 -13.24
N ALA A 14 -47.01 0.67 -13.36
CA ALA A 14 -47.32 -0.71 -13.73
C ALA A 14 -47.59 -1.63 -12.53
N GLU A 15 -47.63 -1.11 -11.30
CA GLU A 15 -47.72 -1.88 -10.04
C GLU A 15 -46.69 -3.04 -9.96
N ARG A 16 -45.53 -2.86 -10.57
CA ARG A 16 -44.45 -3.85 -10.58
C ARG A 16 -43.38 -3.51 -9.56
N ARG A 17 -42.77 -4.54 -9.00
CA ARG A 17 -41.63 -4.38 -8.10
C ARG A 17 -40.44 -3.87 -8.92
N TYR A 18 -39.93 -2.70 -8.53
CA TYR A 18 -38.70 -2.14 -9.06
C TYR A 18 -37.53 -2.70 -8.23
N GLU A 19 -36.53 -3.24 -8.91
CA GLU A 19 -35.26 -3.64 -8.33
C GLU A 19 -34.18 -2.71 -8.88
N VAL A 20 -33.38 -2.15 -7.98
CA VAL A 20 -32.23 -1.33 -8.34
C VAL A 20 -31.14 -2.28 -8.86
N ASP A 21 -30.59 -1.95 -10.01
CA ASP A 21 -29.39 -2.63 -10.53
C ASP A 21 -28.20 -2.38 -9.60
N GLU A 22 -27.36 -3.37 -9.33
CA GLU A 22 -26.29 -3.28 -8.32
C GLU A 22 -25.36 -2.08 -8.56
N GLY A 23 -25.06 -1.76 -9.82
CA GLY A 23 -24.23 -0.60 -10.19
C GLY A 23 -24.89 0.77 -9.97
N ASN A 24 -26.22 0.80 -9.76
CA ASN A 24 -26.99 2.00 -9.44
C ASN A 24 -27.44 2.03 -7.98
N ASP A 25 -27.03 1.05 -7.16
CA ASP A 25 -27.27 1.09 -5.73
C ASP A 25 -26.58 2.33 -5.15
N PRO A 26 -27.30 3.25 -4.50
CA PRO A 26 -26.71 4.42 -3.87
C PRO A 26 -25.60 4.07 -2.88
N TYR A 27 -25.67 2.90 -2.24
CA TYR A 27 -24.63 2.39 -1.38
C TYR A 27 -23.35 2.10 -2.18
N VAL A 28 -23.43 1.39 -3.30
CA VAL A 28 -22.29 1.13 -4.18
C VAL A 28 -21.76 2.46 -4.74
N CYS A 29 -22.62 3.32 -5.29
CA CYS A 29 -22.20 4.61 -5.85
C CYS A 29 -21.57 5.58 -4.82
N MET A 30 -21.96 5.50 -3.55
CA MET A 30 -21.43 6.38 -2.49
C MET A 30 -20.25 5.78 -1.73
N PHE A 31 -20.14 4.44 -1.66
CA PHE A 31 -19.17 3.75 -0.82
C PHE A 31 -18.16 2.88 -1.59
N ASP A 32 -18.33 2.68 -2.90
CA ASP A 32 -17.32 2.07 -3.79
C ASP A 32 -16.25 3.10 -4.21
N ASN A 33 -15.72 3.81 -3.21
CA ASN A 33 -14.68 4.81 -3.40
C ASN A 33 -13.37 4.27 -2.84
N MET A 34 -12.39 4.07 -3.73
CA MET A 34 -10.99 3.89 -3.39
C MET A 34 -10.53 5.06 -2.50
N THR A 35 -10.36 4.80 -1.20
CA THR A 35 -10.02 5.81 -0.20
C THR A 35 -8.67 5.51 0.43
N CYS A 36 -7.83 6.54 0.57
CA CYS A 36 -6.61 6.43 1.37
C CYS A 36 -6.96 6.39 2.86
N ILE A 37 -6.79 5.22 3.47
CA ILE A 37 -7.14 4.98 4.89
C ILE A 37 -6.05 5.54 5.81
N ALA A 38 -4.79 5.33 5.43
CA ALA A 38 -3.66 5.74 6.25
C ALA A 38 -2.38 5.96 5.42
N VAL A 39 -1.47 6.76 5.96
CA VAL A 39 -0.18 7.12 5.38
C VAL A 39 0.91 7.00 6.44
N GLY A 40 2.09 6.53 6.04
CA GLY A 40 3.29 6.52 6.85
C GLY A 40 4.49 6.97 6.02
N THR A 41 5.52 7.49 6.68
CA THR A 41 6.79 7.85 6.05
C THR A 41 7.92 7.34 6.93
N LEU A 42 8.89 6.66 6.31
CA LEU A 42 10.06 6.11 6.96
C LEU A 42 11.31 6.55 6.21
N PHE A 43 12.35 6.91 6.95
CA PHE A 43 13.68 7.18 6.41
C PHE A 43 14.60 6.03 6.79
N LEU A 44 15.24 5.41 5.79
CA LEU A 44 16.12 4.27 5.98
C LEU A 44 17.57 4.74 6.17
N ASP A 45 17.82 5.52 7.23
CA ASP A 45 19.11 6.22 7.41
C ASP A 45 20.30 5.26 7.48
N PHE A 46 20.13 4.09 8.11
CA PHE A 46 21.18 3.08 8.24
C PHE A 46 21.46 2.30 6.95
N SER A 47 20.66 2.51 5.89
CA SER A 47 20.92 1.88 4.59
C SER A 47 22.25 2.31 3.96
N ILE A 48 22.77 3.48 4.36
CA ILE A 48 24.08 3.97 3.91
C ILE A 48 25.25 3.10 4.40
N TYR A 49 25.03 2.28 5.42
CA TYR A 49 26.02 1.37 6.02
C TYR A 49 25.80 -0.09 5.60
N ASN A 50 24.94 -0.38 4.63
CA ASN A 50 24.54 -1.76 4.30
C ASN A 50 24.05 -2.55 5.53
N LEU A 51 23.37 -1.89 6.47
CA LEU A 51 22.74 -2.57 7.61
C LEU A 51 21.29 -2.98 7.30
N PRO A 52 20.86 -4.18 7.72
CA PRO A 52 19.45 -4.58 7.63
C PRO A 52 18.61 -3.82 8.66
N ALA A 53 17.29 -3.95 8.54
CA ALA A 53 16.34 -3.41 9.51
C ALA A 53 16.55 -4.01 10.90
N ASP A 54 16.72 -3.14 11.90
CA ASP A 54 16.66 -3.55 13.31
C ASP A 54 15.22 -3.91 13.68
N ASP A 55 15.05 -4.79 14.68
CA ASP A 55 13.74 -5.30 15.08
C ASP A 55 12.76 -4.19 15.49
N ASP A 56 13.27 -3.11 16.09
CA ASP A 56 12.48 -1.96 16.52
C ASP A 56 12.04 -1.05 15.35
N GLU A 57 12.69 -1.16 14.19
CA GLU A 57 12.43 -0.31 13.02
C GLU A 57 11.45 -0.96 12.02
N LYS A 58 11.23 -2.27 12.14
CA LYS A 58 10.34 -3.04 11.24
C LYS A 58 8.86 -2.63 11.31
N THR A 59 8.49 -1.79 12.26
CA THR A 59 7.10 -1.37 12.49
C THR A 59 6.90 0.11 12.18
N LEU A 60 6.25 0.42 11.07
CA LEU A 60 5.90 1.78 10.67
C LEU A 60 4.49 2.15 11.17
N LYS A 61 4.38 3.21 11.98
CA LYS A 61 3.08 3.71 12.45
C LYS A 61 2.34 4.44 11.33
N LEU A 62 1.12 4.03 11.07
CA LEU A 62 0.25 4.62 10.06
C LEU A 62 -0.66 5.68 10.68
N ARG A 63 -0.87 6.79 9.98
CA ARG A 63 -1.75 7.89 10.43
C ARG A 63 -2.80 8.20 9.40
N GLN A 64 -3.96 8.70 9.84
CA GLN A 64 -4.96 9.24 8.90
C GLN A 64 -4.34 10.34 8.05
N PRO A 65 -4.64 10.42 6.74
CA PRO A 65 -4.14 11.49 5.87
C PRO A 65 -4.75 12.86 6.20
N VAL A 66 -5.86 12.88 6.94
CA VAL A 66 -6.62 14.10 7.29
C VAL A 66 -6.64 14.27 8.81
N ALA A 67 -6.68 15.52 9.26
CA ALA A 67 -6.87 15.85 10.68
C ALA A 67 -8.11 15.12 11.23
N PRO A 68 -8.03 14.47 12.40
CA PRO A 68 -7.03 14.67 13.46
C PRO A 68 -5.78 13.77 13.45
N PHE A 69 -5.39 13.18 12.31
CA PHE A 69 -4.15 12.37 12.16
C PHE A 69 -4.05 11.22 13.18
N GLN A 70 -5.18 10.56 13.45
CA GLN A 70 -5.22 9.43 14.39
C GLN A 70 -4.34 8.29 13.91
N ASN A 71 -3.83 7.52 14.88
CA ASN A 71 -3.12 6.28 14.58
C ASN A 71 -4.11 5.28 13.98
N MET A 72 -3.79 4.76 12.80
CA MET A 72 -4.61 3.83 12.03
C MET A 72 -4.01 2.42 12.01
N GLY A 73 -3.09 2.11 12.91
CA GLY A 73 -2.41 0.82 12.98
C GLY A 73 -0.95 0.92 12.58
N VAL A 74 -0.37 -0.21 12.23
CA VAL A 74 1.04 -0.33 11.87
C VAL A 74 1.21 -1.10 10.57
N LEU A 75 2.24 -0.74 9.81
CA LEU A 75 2.71 -1.47 8.65
C LEU A 75 4.01 -2.17 9.05
N GLU A 76 4.01 -3.50 9.01
CA GLU A 76 5.20 -4.29 9.22
C GLU A 76 5.96 -4.39 7.89
N MET A 77 7.21 -3.97 7.92
CA MET A 77 8.10 -3.99 6.77
C MET A 77 9.51 -4.35 7.20
N GLU A 78 10.23 -5.00 6.30
CA GLU A 78 11.62 -5.38 6.51
C GLU A 78 12.43 -4.90 5.32
N TRP A 79 13.65 -4.46 5.58
CA TRP A 79 14.61 -4.16 4.54
C TRP A 79 15.95 -4.77 4.84
N GLU A 80 16.64 -5.18 3.79
CA GLU A 80 17.98 -5.73 3.89
C GLU A 80 18.80 -5.35 2.66
N PRO A 81 20.12 -5.18 2.81
CA PRO A 81 20.99 -5.02 1.68
C PRO A 81 21.01 -6.32 0.85
N LEU A 82 21.09 -6.17 -0.47
CA LEU A 82 21.17 -7.28 -1.41
C LEU A 82 22.49 -7.21 -2.20
N PRO A 83 23.09 -8.37 -2.54
CA PRO A 83 24.33 -8.42 -3.30
C PRO A 83 24.19 -7.95 -4.76
N GLY A 84 22.95 -7.79 -5.25
CA GLY A 84 22.65 -7.31 -6.59
C GLY A 84 21.15 -7.15 -6.80
N LEU A 85 20.77 -6.63 -7.98
CA LEU A 85 19.37 -6.56 -8.38
C LEU A 85 18.79 -7.98 -8.61
N PRO A 86 17.52 -8.22 -8.25
CA PRO A 86 16.84 -9.46 -8.58
C PRO A 86 16.79 -9.71 -10.09
N ASP A 87 16.78 -10.98 -10.50
CA ASP A 87 16.50 -11.36 -11.88
C ASP A 87 14.99 -11.20 -12.23
N LEU A 88 14.61 -11.53 -13.47
CA LEU A 88 13.22 -11.43 -13.93
C LEU A 88 12.25 -12.36 -13.17
N ASP A 89 12.78 -13.43 -12.58
CA ASP A 89 12.02 -14.41 -11.79
C ASP A 89 12.01 -14.05 -10.29
N GLY A 90 12.64 -12.93 -9.91
CA GLY A 90 12.73 -12.44 -8.54
C GLY A 90 13.81 -13.12 -7.69
N ASN A 91 14.71 -13.91 -8.29
CA ASN A 91 15.81 -14.51 -7.55
C ASN A 91 16.88 -13.47 -7.26
N ILE A 92 17.31 -13.42 -6.00
CA ILE A 92 18.41 -12.58 -5.56
C ILE A 92 19.72 -13.26 -5.99
N PRO A 93 20.66 -12.54 -6.65
CA PRO A 93 21.94 -13.11 -7.04
C PRO A 93 22.72 -13.67 -5.84
N ASP A 94 23.47 -14.74 -6.05
CA ASP A 94 24.45 -15.18 -5.06
C ASP A 94 25.61 -14.18 -5.02
N GLY A 95 25.96 -13.70 -3.83
CA GLY A 95 27.07 -12.78 -3.62
C GLY A 95 27.15 -12.27 -2.19
N GLU A 96 28.23 -11.58 -1.88
CA GLU A 96 28.42 -10.93 -0.59
C GLU A 96 28.03 -9.45 -0.67
N VAL A 97 27.27 -8.99 0.31
CA VAL A 97 27.03 -7.57 0.54
C VAL A 97 28.31 -6.98 1.14
N PRO A 98 28.91 -5.94 0.53
CA PRO A 98 30.11 -5.32 1.07
C PRO A 98 29.79 -4.62 2.40
N ASP A 99 30.66 -4.82 3.39
CA ASP A 99 30.61 -4.07 4.65
C ASP A 99 31.03 -2.61 4.41
N ILE A 100 30.27 -1.68 4.98
CA ILE A 100 30.45 -0.24 4.78
C ILE A 100 30.63 0.39 6.16
N LEU A 101 31.87 0.81 6.45
CA LEU A 101 32.22 1.41 7.75
C LEU A 101 32.00 2.92 7.73
N GLU A 102 32.30 3.57 6.60
CA GLU A 102 32.08 4.99 6.38
C GLU A 102 31.16 5.21 5.16
N PRO A 103 30.19 6.15 5.19
CA PRO A 103 29.28 6.37 4.06
C PRO A 103 30.01 6.69 2.73
N GLU A 104 31.21 7.26 2.82
CA GLU A 104 32.10 7.54 1.69
C GLU A 104 32.50 6.26 0.94
N ASP A 105 32.56 5.12 1.61
CA ASP A 105 32.88 3.84 0.99
C ASP A 105 31.80 3.38 0.01
N LEU A 106 30.58 3.91 0.09
CA LEU A 106 29.49 3.60 -0.84
C LEU A 106 29.62 4.41 -2.14
N LEU A 107 30.42 5.47 -2.16
CA LEU A 107 30.52 6.38 -3.31
C LEU A 107 31.07 5.65 -4.54
N GLY A 108 30.30 5.68 -5.63
CA GLY A 108 30.66 5.04 -6.90
C GLY A 108 30.52 3.52 -6.91
N LYS A 109 30.05 2.90 -5.81
CA LYS A 109 29.75 1.46 -5.77
C LYS A 109 28.26 1.21 -6.07
N PRO A 110 27.93 0.11 -6.76
CA PRO A 110 26.54 -0.32 -6.85
C PRO A 110 26.06 -0.77 -5.47
N TRP A 111 24.82 -0.44 -5.15
CA TRP A 111 24.15 -0.88 -3.93
C TRP A 111 22.70 -1.20 -4.25
N THR A 112 22.16 -2.22 -3.60
CA THR A 112 20.79 -2.66 -3.77
C THR A 112 20.20 -2.94 -2.41
N TYR A 113 18.97 -2.49 -2.17
CA TYR A 113 18.19 -2.85 -1.00
C TYR A 113 16.90 -3.52 -1.41
N GLY A 114 16.56 -4.60 -0.74
CA GLY A 114 15.25 -5.22 -0.82
C GLY A 114 14.36 -4.65 0.28
N VAL A 115 13.19 -4.14 -0.08
CA VAL A 115 12.14 -3.75 0.88
C VAL A 115 10.98 -4.72 0.73
N ARG A 116 10.55 -5.33 1.83
CA ARG A 116 9.43 -6.28 1.89
C ARG A 116 8.36 -5.73 2.82
N ILE A 117 7.19 -5.44 2.26
CA ILE A 117 6.00 -5.13 3.04
C ILE A 117 5.37 -6.46 3.46
N ARG A 118 5.28 -6.72 4.76
CA ARG A 118 4.77 -7.99 5.30
C ARG A 118 3.26 -7.96 5.47
N GLN A 119 2.77 -7.02 6.28
CA GLN A 119 1.35 -6.92 6.62
C GLN A 119 1.01 -5.56 7.21
N ALA A 120 -0.25 -5.17 7.10
CA ALA A 120 -0.82 -4.05 7.86
C ALA A 120 -1.66 -4.60 9.02
N VAL A 121 -1.39 -4.16 10.25
CA VAL A 121 -2.01 -4.67 11.48
C VAL A 121 -2.75 -3.54 12.19
N GLY A 122 -3.95 -3.86 12.69
CA GLY A 122 -4.73 -2.92 13.51
C GLY A 122 -5.37 -1.78 12.73
N VAL A 123 -5.55 -1.95 11.41
CA VAL A 123 -6.28 -0.98 10.57
C VAL A 123 -7.77 -1.01 10.94
N PRO A 124 -8.36 0.10 11.46
CA PRO A 124 -9.71 0.11 12.01
C PRO A 124 -10.78 0.29 10.93
N MET A 125 -10.63 -0.39 9.80
CA MET A 125 -11.59 -0.36 8.69
C MET A 125 -11.75 -1.76 8.10
N VAL A 126 -13.01 -2.12 7.83
CA VAL A 126 -13.33 -3.33 7.06
C VAL A 126 -13.38 -2.91 5.60
N CYS A 127 -12.61 -3.58 4.76
CA CYS A 127 -12.57 -3.36 3.32
C CYS A 127 -12.67 -4.71 2.59
N LYS A 128 -13.34 -4.71 1.44
CA LYS A 128 -13.37 -5.88 0.54
C LYS A 128 -12.00 -6.10 -0.10
N GLU A 129 -11.33 -5.01 -0.47
CA GLU A 129 -10.06 -4.99 -1.16
C GLU A 129 -9.12 -3.97 -0.49
N ALA A 130 -7.85 -4.32 -0.38
CA ALA A 130 -6.80 -3.45 0.16
C ALA A 130 -5.54 -3.51 -0.72
N ARG A 131 -4.89 -2.36 -0.89
CA ARG A 131 -3.63 -2.24 -1.64
C ARG A 131 -2.74 -1.16 -1.03
N ALA A 132 -1.43 -1.34 -1.12
CA ALA A 132 -0.44 -0.37 -0.66
C ALA A 132 0.11 0.44 -1.83
N HIS A 133 0.13 1.75 -1.68
CA HIS A 133 0.76 2.70 -2.59
C HIS A 133 2.02 3.24 -1.91
N PHE A 134 3.16 3.19 -2.59
CA PHE A 134 4.43 3.64 -2.02
C PHE A 134 5.29 4.36 -3.04
N ASN A 135 5.98 5.40 -2.59
CA ASN A 135 6.92 6.18 -3.40
C ASN A 135 8.35 5.87 -2.95
N LEU A 136 9.17 5.35 -3.86
CA LEU A 136 10.59 5.10 -3.62
C LEU A 136 11.39 5.96 -4.58
N PHE A 137 12.21 6.86 -4.03
CA PHE A 137 13.08 7.76 -4.79
C PHE A 137 12.35 8.53 -5.91
N GLY A 138 11.10 8.95 -5.65
CA GLY A 138 10.29 9.70 -6.62
C GLY A 138 9.55 8.83 -7.64
N THR A 139 9.68 7.51 -7.57
CA THR A 139 8.92 6.56 -8.41
C THR A 139 7.80 5.94 -7.60
N ASP A 140 6.58 5.99 -8.14
CA ASP A 140 5.40 5.40 -7.50
C ASP A 140 5.27 3.92 -7.87
N TYR A 141 4.92 3.12 -6.86
CA TYR A 141 4.70 1.69 -6.95
C TYR A 141 3.40 1.33 -6.24
N GLU A 142 2.83 0.20 -6.65
CA GLU A 142 1.59 -0.32 -6.12
C GLU A 142 1.76 -1.81 -5.82
N SER A 143 1.25 -2.25 -4.67
CA SER A 143 1.22 -3.68 -4.33
C SER A 143 0.11 -4.40 -5.07
N GLU A 144 0.15 -5.74 -5.02
CA GLU A 144 -1.02 -6.55 -5.35
C GLU A 144 -2.23 -6.17 -4.46
N THR A 145 -3.43 -6.39 -4.99
CA THR A 145 -4.68 -6.23 -4.25
C THR A 145 -4.91 -7.46 -3.38
N VAL A 146 -5.15 -7.25 -2.09
CA VAL A 146 -5.55 -8.29 -1.14
C VAL A 146 -7.05 -8.20 -0.91
N GLU A 147 -7.76 -9.31 -1.09
CA GLU A 147 -9.19 -9.44 -0.81
C GLU A 147 -9.41 -10.10 0.56
N GLN A 148 -10.47 -9.71 1.28
CA GLN A 148 -10.81 -10.21 2.62
C GLN A 148 -12.09 -11.07 2.63
#